data_AF-A0A2V5QII0-F1
#
_entry.id   AF-A0A2V5QII0-F1
#
_cell.length_a   1.000
_cell.length_b   1.000
_cell.length_c   1.000
_cell.angle_alpha   90.00
_cell.angle_beta   90.00
_cell.angle_gamma   90.00
#
_symmetry.space_group_name_H-M   'P 1'
#
loop_
_entity.id
_entity.type
_entity.pdbx_description
1 polymer ?
#
loop_
_entity_poly.entity_id
_entity_poly.type
_entity_poly.pdbx_seq_one_letter_code
_entity_poly.pdbx_strand_id
1 'polypeptide(L)'
;MNAREAKEILLLYRGPVDDADPQFREALAHVQRDPELAKWLREQTRCYDAIRAKLRELEPPVDLSRKIIRTRPIPFGRKWNEILKLAAAIIVSASITALGFKLSERKRHSIAQGHEILVKGEVLDMTCYIAYNLSGPEHASCARDCIRNGLPVGIKAEDGKVYLLTGNAGKSVNAELADYAAKVVTIKGKESIRDGFAQLQVEEIRKFY
;
A
#
# COMPACT_ATOMS: atom_id res chain seq x y z
N MET A 1 22.38 -32.08 -4.92
CA MET A 1 22.66 -33.24 -4.05
C MET A 1 23.33 -34.37 -4.83
N ASN A 2 24.18 -35.17 -4.20
CA ASN A 2 24.76 -36.40 -4.78
C ASN A 2 24.11 -37.69 -4.21
N ALA A 3 24.41 -38.86 -4.78
CA ALA A 3 23.77 -40.12 -4.39
C ALA A 3 24.00 -40.52 -2.92
N ARG A 4 25.17 -40.19 -2.36
CA ARG A 4 25.49 -40.45 -0.95
C ARG A 4 24.68 -39.54 -0.02
N GLU A 5 24.63 -38.26 -0.31
CA GLU A 5 23.82 -37.28 0.42
C GLU A 5 22.32 -37.64 0.39
N ALA A 6 21.82 -38.04 -0.79
CA ALA A 6 20.44 -38.51 -0.94
C ALA A 6 20.17 -39.74 -0.08
N LYS A 7 21.11 -40.70 -0.05
CA LYS A 7 21.03 -41.89 0.80
C LYS A 7 21.00 -41.52 2.29
N GLU A 8 21.85 -40.60 2.73
CA GLU A 8 21.90 -40.14 4.13
C GLU A 8 20.59 -39.47 4.56
N ILE A 9 19.97 -38.68 3.68
CA ILE A 9 18.63 -38.10 3.92
C ILE A 9 17.58 -39.21 3.98
N LEU A 10 17.57 -40.12 3.01
CA LEU A 10 16.56 -41.18 2.90
C LEU A 10 16.62 -42.22 4.05
N LEU A 11 17.74 -42.32 4.77
CA LEU A 11 17.81 -43.12 6.01
C LEU A 11 16.76 -42.70 7.05
N LEU A 12 16.37 -41.42 7.05
CA LEU A 12 15.39 -40.87 7.97
C LEU A 12 13.97 -40.82 7.39
N TYR A 13 13.77 -41.27 6.15
CA TYR A 13 12.50 -41.20 5.45
C TYR A 13 11.49 -42.18 6.04
N ARG A 14 10.34 -41.67 6.50
CA ARG A 14 9.31 -42.47 7.21
C ARG A 14 8.14 -42.90 6.32
N GLY A 15 8.23 -42.65 5.01
CA GLY A 15 7.19 -42.89 4.04
C GLY A 15 6.39 -41.61 3.71
N PRO A 16 5.14 -41.74 3.22
CA PRO A 16 4.39 -40.62 2.62
C PRO A 16 4.16 -39.39 3.52
N VAL A 17 4.30 -39.54 4.84
CA VAL A 17 4.24 -38.42 5.79
C VAL A 17 5.33 -37.37 5.54
N ASP A 18 6.45 -37.78 4.94
CA ASP A 18 7.61 -36.94 4.68
C ASP A 18 7.66 -36.40 3.22
N ASP A 19 6.72 -36.79 2.33
CA ASP A 19 6.72 -36.39 0.90
C ASP A 19 6.54 -34.88 0.68
N ALA A 20 5.89 -34.21 1.64
CA ALA A 20 5.69 -32.76 1.63
C ALA A 20 6.98 -31.97 1.94
N ASP A 21 7.99 -32.61 2.52
CA ASP A 21 9.26 -31.97 2.83
C ASP A 21 10.12 -31.81 1.56
N PRO A 22 10.61 -30.60 1.25
CA PRO A 22 11.45 -30.36 0.07
C PRO A 22 12.73 -31.20 0.03
N GLN A 23 13.35 -31.49 1.18
CA GLN A 23 14.61 -32.23 1.27
C GLN A 23 14.41 -33.70 0.90
N PHE A 24 13.33 -34.31 1.39
CA PHE A 24 12.98 -35.69 1.01
C PHE A 24 12.54 -35.77 -0.45
N ARG A 25 11.80 -34.78 -0.96
CA ARG A 25 11.40 -34.72 -2.37
C ARG A 25 12.59 -34.65 -3.32
N GLU A 26 13.58 -33.81 -3.01
CA GLU A 26 14.81 -33.74 -3.79
C GLU A 26 15.55 -35.09 -3.75
N ALA A 27 15.62 -35.74 -2.58
CA ALA A 27 16.32 -37.02 -2.43
C ALA A 27 15.62 -38.15 -3.21
N LEU A 28 14.29 -38.19 -3.20
CA LEU A 28 13.49 -39.12 -4.00
C LEU A 28 13.65 -38.89 -5.51
N ALA A 29 13.87 -37.65 -5.96
CA ALA A 29 14.18 -37.36 -7.37
C ALA A 29 15.55 -37.89 -7.81
N HIS A 30 16.50 -38.08 -6.89
CA HIS A 30 17.76 -38.77 -7.17
C HIS A 30 17.57 -40.29 -7.31
N VAL A 31 16.67 -40.88 -6.53
CA VAL A 31 16.33 -42.31 -6.60
C VAL A 31 15.83 -42.71 -7.99
N GLN A 32 15.05 -41.85 -8.66
CA GLN A 32 14.55 -42.12 -10.01
C GLN A 32 15.66 -42.26 -11.07
N ARG A 33 16.83 -41.65 -10.81
CA ARG A 33 17.97 -41.61 -11.74
C ARG A 33 19.06 -42.62 -11.41
N ASP A 34 18.99 -43.26 -10.24
CA ASP A 34 20.01 -44.19 -9.73
C ASP A 34 19.35 -45.54 -9.34
N PRO A 35 19.50 -46.58 -10.19
CA PRO A 35 18.93 -47.90 -9.94
C PRO A 35 19.44 -48.59 -8.67
N GLU A 36 20.69 -48.35 -8.26
CA GLU A 36 21.27 -48.94 -7.06
C GLU A 36 20.67 -48.31 -5.81
N LEU A 37 20.56 -46.97 -5.79
CA LEU A 37 19.90 -46.25 -4.71
C LEU A 37 18.42 -46.63 -4.59
N ALA A 38 17.73 -46.83 -5.72
CA ALA A 38 16.35 -47.30 -5.74
C ALA A 38 16.18 -48.71 -5.17
N LYS A 39 17.10 -49.62 -5.49
CA LYS A 39 17.11 -50.96 -4.90
C LYS A 39 17.34 -50.90 -3.40
N TRP A 40 18.33 -50.13 -2.97
CA TRP A 40 18.63 -49.94 -1.55
C TRP A 40 17.44 -49.35 -0.78
N LEU A 41 16.77 -48.33 -1.32
CA LEU A 41 15.61 -47.72 -0.65
C LEU A 41 14.47 -48.74 -0.50
N ARG A 42 14.18 -49.55 -1.52
CA ARG A 42 13.17 -50.61 -1.44
C ARG A 42 13.49 -51.63 -0.34
N GLU A 43 14.75 -52.06 -0.24
CA GLU A 43 15.20 -53.00 0.80
C GLU A 43 15.08 -52.39 2.20
N GLN A 44 15.49 -51.13 2.36
CA GLN A 44 15.37 -50.38 3.60
C GLN A 44 13.89 -50.26 4.02
N THR A 45 13.03 -49.76 3.13
CA THR A 45 11.59 -49.61 3.40
C THR A 45 10.96 -50.94 3.81
N ARG A 46 11.29 -52.04 3.12
CA ARG A 46 10.80 -53.38 3.48
C ARG A 46 11.18 -53.79 4.91
N CYS A 47 12.43 -53.54 5.32
CA CYS A 47 12.87 -53.82 6.69
C CYS A 47 12.13 -52.96 7.72
N TYR A 48 11.98 -51.66 7.47
CA TYR A 48 11.25 -50.76 8.37
C TYR A 48 9.77 -51.12 8.48
N ASP A 49 9.11 -51.46 7.37
CA ASP A 49 7.71 -51.83 7.37
C ASP A 49 7.48 -53.15 8.12
N ALA A 50 8.39 -54.11 8.04
CA ALA A 50 8.33 -55.34 8.83
C ALA A 50 8.43 -55.05 10.35
N ILE A 51 9.39 -54.20 10.76
CA ILE A 51 9.53 -53.79 12.17
C ILE A 51 8.28 -53.04 12.63
N ARG A 52 7.79 -52.09 11.83
CA ARG A 52 6.60 -51.29 12.14
C ARG A 52 5.35 -52.14 12.25
N ALA A 53 5.19 -53.14 11.39
CA ALA A 53 4.08 -54.10 11.47
C ALA A 53 4.11 -54.84 12.81
N LYS A 54 5.27 -55.37 13.22
CA LYS A 54 5.43 -56.04 14.52
C LYS A 54 5.21 -55.13 15.72
N LEU A 55 5.65 -53.87 15.65
CA LEU A 55 5.38 -52.92 16.72
C LEU A 55 3.89 -52.55 16.84
N ARG A 56 3.15 -52.52 15.72
CA ARG A 56 1.71 -52.24 15.71
C ARG A 56 0.86 -53.40 16.23
N GLU A 57 1.37 -54.62 16.21
CA GLU A 57 0.73 -55.79 16.83
C GLU A 57 0.69 -55.68 18.37
N LEU A 58 1.53 -54.83 18.97
CA LEU A 58 1.59 -54.63 20.41
C LEU A 58 0.58 -53.55 20.84
N GLU A 59 -0.36 -53.91 21.71
CA GLU A 59 -1.26 -52.93 22.32
C GLU A 59 -0.48 -52.03 23.28
N PRO A 60 -0.49 -50.69 23.08
CA PRO A 60 0.19 -49.78 23.98
C PRO A 60 -0.56 -49.72 25.33
N PRO A 61 0.15 -49.75 26.48
CA PRO A 61 -0.48 -49.54 27.78
C PRO A 61 -1.25 -48.21 27.84
N VAL A 62 -2.44 -48.23 28.44
CA VAL A 62 -3.35 -47.06 28.51
C VAL A 62 -2.75 -45.85 29.23
N ASP A 63 -1.75 -46.06 30.10
CA ASP A 63 -1.07 -45.02 30.89
C ASP A 63 0.25 -44.53 30.26
N LEU A 64 0.67 -45.10 29.13
CA LEU A 64 1.98 -44.86 28.52
C LEU A 64 2.19 -43.37 28.18
N SER A 65 1.18 -42.72 27.60
CA SER A 65 1.25 -41.30 27.24
C SER A 65 1.50 -40.41 28.47
N ARG A 66 0.78 -40.66 29.56
CA ARG A 66 0.93 -39.94 30.83
C ARG A 66 2.30 -40.18 31.44
N LYS A 67 2.82 -41.41 31.38
CA LYS A 67 4.15 -41.77 31.87
C LYS A 67 5.26 -41.06 31.08
N ILE A 68 5.15 -41.00 29.75
CA ILE A 68 6.10 -40.29 28.89
C ILE A 68 6.12 -38.79 29.21
N ILE A 69 4.95 -38.14 29.27
CA ILE A 69 4.85 -36.70 29.55
C ILE A 69 5.45 -36.36 30.91
N ARG A 70 5.24 -37.21 31.92
CA ARG A 70 5.77 -36.99 33.28
C ARG A 70 7.29 -37.19 33.35
N THR A 71 7.85 -38.17 32.63
CA THR A 71 9.29 -38.50 32.72
C THR A 71 10.15 -37.69 31.76
N ARG A 72 9.62 -37.29 30.61
CA ARG A 72 10.30 -36.45 29.62
C ARG A 72 9.37 -35.34 29.14
N PRO A 73 9.17 -34.29 29.95
CA PRO A 73 8.41 -33.14 29.50
C PRO A 73 9.10 -32.54 28.27
N ILE A 74 8.35 -32.36 27.18
CA ILE A 74 8.84 -31.65 26.00
C ILE A 74 8.88 -30.17 26.39
N PRO A 75 10.05 -29.52 26.45
CA PRO A 75 10.11 -28.11 26.77
C PRO A 75 9.56 -27.33 25.56
N PHE A 76 8.29 -26.91 25.63
CA PHE A 76 7.79 -25.83 24.78
C PHE A 76 8.41 -24.52 25.27
N GLY A 77 9.69 -24.30 24.94
CA GLY A 77 10.36 -23.03 25.16
C GLY A 77 9.71 -21.98 24.27
N ARG A 78 8.73 -21.24 24.79
CA ARG A 78 8.27 -20.00 24.14
C ARG A 78 9.49 -19.10 24.01
N LYS A 79 9.84 -18.74 22.76
CA LYS A 79 10.94 -17.82 22.45
C LYS A 79 10.51 -16.39 22.80
N TRP A 80 10.37 -16.10 24.09
CA TRP A 80 9.93 -14.79 24.61
C TRP A 80 10.74 -13.62 24.04
N ASN A 81 12.03 -13.82 23.79
CA ASN A 81 12.89 -12.80 23.17
C ASN A 81 12.45 -12.44 21.74
N GLU A 82 12.00 -13.41 20.94
CA GLU A 82 11.51 -13.14 19.58
C GLU A 82 10.14 -12.46 19.60
N ILE A 83 9.28 -12.84 20.55
CA ILE A 83 7.99 -12.18 20.78
C ILE A 83 8.20 -10.72 21.22
N LEU A 84 9.14 -10.47 22.13
CA LEU A 84 9.47 -9.11 22.60
C LEU A 84 10.06 -8.24 21.48
N LYS A 85 10.92 -8.79 20.62
CA LYS A 85 11.45 -8.08 19.44
C LYS A 85 10.34 -7.67 18.47
N LEU A 86 9.40 -8.58 18.19
CA LEU A 86 8.23 -8.31 17.35
C LEU A 86 7.34 -7.21 17.94
N ALA A 87 7.05 -7.27 19.25
CA ALA A 87 6.27 -6.26 19.92
C ALA A 87 6.95 -4.88 19.86
N ALA A 88 8.28 -4.81 20.08
CA ALA A 88 9.03 -3.56 19.97
C ALA A 88 9.00 -2.99 18.54
N ALA A 89 9.15 -3.83 17.50
CA ALA A 89 9.08 -3.40 16.10
C ALA A 89 7.71 -2.83 15.73
N ILE A 90 6.62 -3.43 16.23
CA ILE A 90 5.25 -2.93 16.02
C ILE A 90 5.07 -1.56 16.69
N ILE A 91 5.55 -1.40 17.93
CA ILE A 91 5.44 -0.11 18.65
C ILE A 91 6.24 0.99 17.93
N VAL A 92 7.46 0.69 17.47
CA VAL A 92 8.30 1.65 16.74
C VAL A 92 7.66 2.06 15.41
N SER A 93 7.16 1.10 14.64
CA SER A 93 6.49 1.38 13.35
C SER A 93 5.19 2.18 13.53
N ALA A 94 4.38 1.85 14.54
CA ALA A 94 3.19 2.64 14.88
C ALA A 94 3.55 4.07 15.32
N SER A 95 4.62 4.24 16.11
CA SER A 95 5.08 5.57 16.55
C SER A 95 5.59 6.42 15.40
N ILE A 96 6.36 5.85 14.47
CA ILE A 96 6.84 6.54 13.26
C ILE A 96 5.66 6.95 12.38
N THR A 97 4.67 6.07 12.22
CA THR A 97 3.46 6.35 11.44
C THR A 97 2.65 7.48 12.08
N ALA A 98 2.44 7.44 13.40
CA ALA A 98 1.75 8.51 14.13
C ALA A 98 2.50 9.84 14.06
N LEU A 99 3.83 9.83 14.12
CA LEU A 99 4.65 11.03 13.97
C LEU A 99 4.57 11.59 12.55
N GLY A 100 4.60 10.74 11.52
CA GLY A 100 4.38 11.13 10.12
C GLY A 100 2.99 11.75 9.91
N PHE A 101 1.96 11.18 10.54
CA PHE A 101 0.61 11.72 10.53
C PHE A 101 0.53 13.09 11.21
N LYS A 102 1.16 13.28 12.37
CA LYS A 102 1.22 14.58 13.07
C LYS A 102 2.01 15.64 12.29
N LEU A 103 3.06 15.26 11.59
CA LEU A 103 3.82 16.17 10.72
C LEU A 103 3.02 16.55 9.47
N SER A 104 2.22 15.63 8.94
CA SER A 104 1.26 15.91 7.86
C SER A 104 0.11 16.81 8.31
N GLU A 105 -0.38 16.66 9.55
CA GLU A 105 -1.41 17.54 10.13
C GLU A 105 -0.91 18.97 10.39
N ARG A 106 0.37 19.17 10.75
CA ARG A 106 0.94 20.53 10.86
C ARG A 106 0.93 21.31 9.54
N LYS A 107 0.93 20.63 8.39
CA LYS A 107 0.75 21.28 7.07
C LYS A 107 -0.71 21.58 6.73
N ARG A 108 -1.69 21.11 7.51
CA ARG A 108 -3.14 21.17 7.19
C ARG A 108 -3.98 22.01 8.16
N HIS A 109 -3.40 22.60 9.20
CA HIS A 109 -4.13 23.44 10.15
C HIS A 109 -3.80 24.94 10.04
N SER A 110 -4.52 25.65 9.18
CA SER A 110 -4.95 27.03 9.45
C SER A 110 -6.28 27.35 8.73
N ILE A 111 -7.39 26.86 9.27
CA ILE A 111 -8.75 27.17 8.79
C ILE A 111 -9.22 28.60 9.21
N ALA A 112 -8.39 29.40 9.88
CA ALA A 112 -8.83 30.70 10.40
C ALA A 112 -8.45 31.92 9.55
N GLN A 113 -7.45 31.84 8.66
CA GLN A 113 -7.09 32.92 7.73
C GLN A 113 -6.48 32.29 6.48
N GLY A 114 -7.11 32.48 5.32
CA GLY A 114 -6.62 31.91 4.07
C GLY A 114 -5.18 32.36 3.81
N HIS A 115 -4.32 31.41 3.40
CA HIS A 115 -2.92 31.71 3.11
C HIS A 115 -2.85 32.59 1.86
N GLU A 116 -2.19 33.73 1.95
CA GLU A 116 -1.99 34.61 0.81
C GLU A 116 -1.02 33.96 -0.18
N ILE A 117 -1.48 33.75 -1.42
CA ILE A 117 -0.69 33.14 -2.49
C ILE A 117 -0.78 33.94 -3.79
N LEU A 118 0.18 33.68 -4.68
CA LEU A 118 0.19 34.16 -6.06
C LEU A 118 -0.04 32.96 -6.99
N VAL A 119 -1.11 32.99 -7.76
CA VAL A 119 -1.46 31.94 -8.72
C VAL A 119 -1.32 32.49 -10.12
N LYS A 120 -0.35 31.96 -10.87
CA LYS A 120 -0.21 32.22 -12.30
C LYS A 120 -0.89 31.11 -13.09
N GLY A 121 -1.78 31.47 -14.01
CA GLY A 121 -2.58 30.48 -14.72
C GLY A 121 -3.60 31.08 -15.68
N GLU A 122 -4.33 30.19 -16.35
CA GLU A 122 -5.36 30.52 -17.32
C GLU A 122 -6.71 30.77 -16.62
N VAL A 123 -7.39 31.89 -16.93
CA VAL A 123 -8.75 32.15 -16.43
C VAL A 123 -9.78 31.32 -17.19
N LEU A 124 -10.64 30.62 -16.45
CA LEU A 124 -11.59 29.64 -16.97
C LEU A 124 -13.04 30.04 -16.69
N ASP A 125 -13.93 29.71 -17.62
CA ASP A 125 -15.32 29.37 -17.29
C ASP A 125 -15.32 27.97 -16.67
N MET A 126 -15.65 27.87 -15.39
CA MET A 126 -15.61 26.60 -14.66
C MET A 126 -16.70 25.62 -15.12
N THR A 127 -17.85 26.11 -15.58
CA THR A 127 -18.93 25.25 -16.08
C THR A 127 -18.48 24.56 -17.36
N CYS A 128 -17.93 25.30 -18.32
CA CYS A 128 -17.45 24.75 -19.58
C CYS A 128 -16.19 23.90 -19.41
N TYR A 129 -15.25 24.31 -18.54
CA TYR A 129 -14.06 23.54 -18.24
C TYR A 129 -14.38 22.19 -17.59
N ILE A 130 -15.26 22.15 -16.58
CA ILE A 130 -15.58 20.90 -15.87
C ILE A 130 -16.43 19.97 -16.75
N ALA A 131 -17.46 20.50 -17.43
CA ALA A 131 -18.39 19.67 -18.19
C ALA A 131 -17.83 19.18 -19.53
N TYR A 132 -16.99 19.98 -20.18
CA TYR A 132 -16.58 19.76 -21.57
C TYR A 132 -15.08 19.88 -21.80
N ASN A 133 -14.28 20.14 -20.76
CA ASN A 133 -12.83 20.36 -20.85
C ASN A 133 -12.46 21.47 -21.85
N LEU A 134 -13.31 22.50 -21.95
CA LEU A 134 -13.08 23.65 -22.82
C LEU A 134 -12.18 24.67 -22.10
N SER A 135 -11.10 25.07 -22.78
CA SER A 135 -10.18 26.13 -22.38
C SER A 135 -9.42 26.64 -23.61
N GLY A 136 -8.56 27.64 -23.43
CA GLY A 136 -7.70 28.19 -24.46
C GLY A 136 -8.36 29.26 -25.33
N PRO A 137 -7.58 29.87 -26.24
CA PRO A 137 -7.99 31.06 -26.99
C PRO A 137 -9.24 30.86 -27.85
N GLU A 138 -9.46 29.64 -28.36
CA GLU A 138 -10.66 29.26 -29.13
C GLU A 138 -11.95 29.41 -28.31
N HIS A 139 -11.88 29.30 -26.98
CA HIS A 139 -13.02 29.41 -26.08
C HIS A 139 -13.12 30.78 -25.39
N ALA A 140 -12.25 31.74 -25.71
CA ALA A 140 -12.13 33.00 -24.99
C ALA A 140 -13.40 33.87 -25.04
N SER A 141 -14.07 33.94 -26.18
CA SER A 141 -15.30 34.75 -26.36
C SER A 141 -16.47 34.15 -25.58
N CYS A 142 -16.70 32.85 -25.76
CA CYS A 142 -17.77 32.13 -25.07
C CYS A 142 -17.58 32.18 -23.54
N ALA A 143 -16.37 31.91 -23.06
CA ALA A 143 -16.05 32.00 -21.64
C ALA A 143 -16.26 33.43 -21.09
N ARG A 144 -15.86 34.46 -21.83
CA ARG A 144 -16.10 35.87 -21.43
C ARG A 144 -17.58 36.15 -21.23
N ASP A 145 -18.42 35.75 -22.18
CA ASP A 145 -19.85 36.02 -22.13
C ASP A 145 -20.53 35.26 -20.98
N CYS A 146 -20.18 33.99 -20.80
CA CYS A 146 -20.64 33.17 -19.68
C CYS A 146 -20.25 33.74 -18.32
N ILE A 147 -19.00 34.14 -18.15
CA ILE A 147 -18.51 34.75 -16.91
C ILE A 147 -19.26 36.06 -16.65
N ARG A 148 -19.46 36.92 -17.65
CA ARG A 148 -20.26 38.17 -17.51
C ARG A 148 -21.70 37.90 -17.08
N ASN A 149 -22.27 36.79 -17.54
CA ASN A 149 -23.61 36.35 -17.16
C ASN A 149 -23.67 35.67 -15.77
N GLY A 150 -22.57 35.64 -15.03
CA GLY A 150 -22.53 35.18 -13.64
C GLY A 150 -22.15 33.72 -13.46
N LEU A 151 -21.73 33.01 -14.52
CA LEU A 151 -21.21 31.65 -14.36
C LEU A 151 -19.88 31.64 -13.58
N PRO A 152 -19.58 30.56 -12.83
CA PRO A 152 -18.44 30.54 -11.95
C PRO A 152 -17.12 30.67 -12.74
N VAL A 153 -16.28 31.61 -12.31
CA VAL A 153 -14.97 31.84 -12.91
C VAL A 153 -13.88 31.19 -12.08
N GLY A 154 -12.88 30.63 -12.73
CA GLY A 154 -11.75 29.97 -12.08
C GLY A 154 -10.42 30.35 -12.69
N ILE A 155 -9.35 29.81 -12.11
CA ILE A 155 -8.00 29.85 -12.69
C ILE A 155 -7.37 28.47 -12.62
N LYS A 156 -6.80 28.00 -13.74
CA LYS A 156 -5.97 26.80 -13.78
C LYS A 156 -4.51 27.20 -13.74
N ALA A 157 -3.87 26.91 -12.61
CA ALA A 157 -2.47 27.20 -12.37
C ALA A 157 -1.56 26.37 -13.29
N GLU A 158 -0.32 26.83 -13.47
CA GLU A 158 0.70 26.13 -14.28
C GLU A 158 1.01 24.72 -13.73
N ASP A 159 0.81 24.48 -12.43
CA ASP A 159 0.96 23.15 -11.80
C ASP A 159 -0.26 22.22 -12.02
N GLY A 160 -1.28 22.70 -12.73
CA GLY A 160 -2.51 21.97 -13.03
C GLY A 160 -3.61 22.08 -11.97
N LYS A 161 -3.36 22.73 -10.83
CA LYS A 161 -4.38 22.96 -9.80
C LYS A 161 -5.39 24.01 -10.27
N VAL A 162 -6.67 23.78 -9.98
CA VAL A 162 -7.76 24.69 -10.36
C VAL A 162 -8.39 25.30 -9.13
N TYR A 163 -8.61 26.61 -9.19
CA TYR A 163 -9.18 27.41 -8.12
C TYR A 163 -10.48 28.05 -8.58
N LEU A 164 -11.53 27.95 -7.76
CA LEU A 164 -12.70 28.80 -7.89
C LEU A 164 -12.35 30.22 -7.43
N LEU A 165 -12.53 31.21 -8.29
CA LEU A 165 -12.24 32.60 -7.98
C LEU A 165 -13.47 33.27 -7.38
N THR A 166 -13.27 33.97 -6.27
CA THR A 166 -14.34 34.69 -5.56
C THR A 166 -13.86 36.04 -5.10
N GLY A 167 -14.76 36.99 -4.89
CA GLY A 167 -14.45 38.25 -4.22
C GLY A 167 -14.77 38.20 -2.72
N ASN A 168 -14.84 39.38 -2.12
CA ASN A 168 -15.39 39.55 -0.77
C ASN A 168 -16.89 39.21 -0.74
N ALA A 169 -17.44 38.92 0.44
CA ALA A 169 -18.86 38.61 0.60
C ALA A 169 -19.75 39.68 -0.07
N GLY A 170 -20.65 39.25 -0.95
CA GLY A 170 -21.53 40.13 -1.73
C GLY A 170 -20.89 40.86 -2.91
N LYS A 171 -19.59 40.66 -3.17
CA LYS A 171 -18.85 41.28 -4.29
C LYS A 171 -18.35 40.21 -5.25
N SER A 172 -19.01 40.09 -6.39
CA SER A 172 -18.52 39.26 -7.49
C SER A 172 -17.28 39.89 -8.13
N VAL A 173 -16.40 39.04 -8.65
CA VAL A 173 -15.20 39.39 -9.43
C VAL A 173 -15.37 39.06 -10.92
N ASN A 174 -16.54 38.55 -11.31
CA ASN A 174 -16.82 38.09 -12.67
C ASN A 174 -16.66 39.19 -13.72
N ALA A 175 -17.18 40.40 -13.46
CA ALA A 175 -17.12 41.50 -14.42
C ALA A 175 -15.68 41.87 -14.77
N GLU A 176 -14.80 41.89 -13.78
CA GLU A 176 -13.37 42.14 -13.96
C GLU A 176 -12.67 40.95 -14.62
N LEU A 177 -12.96 39.72 -14.16
CA LEU A 177 -12.28 38.52 -14.66
C LEU A 177 -12.70 38.11 -16.08
N ALA A 178 -13.89 38.48 -16.53
CA ALA A 178 -14.36 38.14 -17.87
C ALA A 178 -13.45 38.66 -18.99
N ASP A 179 -12.84 39.83 -18.81
CA ASP A 179 -11.92 40.41 -19.81
C ASP A 179 -10.60 39.62 -19.91
N TYR A 180 -10.36 38.72 -18.96
CA TYR A 180 -9.22 37.82 -18.93
C TYR A 180 -9.58 36.38 -19.29
N ALA A 181 -10.81 36.09 -19.72
CA ALA A 181 -11.21 34.75 -20.14
C ALA A 181 -10.21 34.14 -21.14
N ALA A 182 -9.75 32.91 -20.84
CA ALA A 182 -8.71 32.16 -21.54
C ALA A 182 -7.33 32.84 -21.65
N LYS A 183 -7.10 33.94 -20.92
CA LYS A 183 -5.78 34.57 -20.81
C LYS A 183 -5.03 34.04 -19.60
N VAL A 184 -3.70 34.02 -19.70
CA VAL A 184 -2.82 33.76 -18.58
C VAL A 184 -2.61 35.05 -17.79
N VAL A 185 -2.94 35.02 -16.51
CA VAL A 185 -2.76 36.14 -15.56
C VAL A 185 -2.11 35.63 -14.27
N THR A 186 -1.63 36.55 -13.44
CA THR A 186 -1.22 36.23 -12.06
C THR A 186 -2.21 36.86 -11.09
N ILE A 187 -2.85 36.04 -10.26
CA ILE A 187 -3.81 36.50 -9.26
C ILE A 187 -3.18 36.36 -7.88
N LYS A 188 -3.16 37.46 -7.15
CA LYS A 188 -2.89 37.46 -5.71
C LYS A 188 -4.20 37.28 -4.96
N GLY A 189 -4.23 36.35 -4.00
CA GLY A 189 -5.43 36.12 -3.22
C GLY A 189 -5.22 35.21 -2.02
N LYS A 190 -6.26 35.06 -1.22
CA LYS A 190 -6.29 34.16 -0.07
C LYS A 190 -6.83 32.80 -0.46
N GLU A 191 -5.98 31.77 -0.36
CA GLU A 191 -6.38 30.39 -0.59
C GLU A 191 -7.18 29.83 0.59
N SER A 192 -8.27 29.13 0.28
CA SER A 192 -8.93 28.26 1.24
C SER A 192 -9.31 26.94 0.58
N ILE A 193 -9.33 25.86 1.37
CA ILE A 193 -9.77 24.53 0.92
C ILE A 193 -10.89 24.08 1.85
N ARG A 194 -12.03 23.71 1.28
CA ARG A 194 -13.17 23.13 2.01
C ARG A 194 -13.72 21.96 1.23
N ASP A 195 -13.81 20.80 1.87
CA ASP A 195 -14.39 19.57 1.29
C ASP A 195 -13.80 19.20 -0.09
N GLY A 196 -12.51 19.48 -0.30
CA GLY A 196 -11.81 19.23 -1.56
C GLY A 196 -11.92 20.33 -2.61
N PHE A 197 -12.74 21.36 -2.41
CA PHE A 197 -12.81 22.53 -3.28
C PHE A 197 -11.74 23.54 -2.89
N ALA A 198 -10.89 23.91 -3.85
CA ALA A 198 -9.92 25.00 -3.70
C ALA A 198 -10.57 26.32 -4.15
N GLN A 199 -10.60 27.29 -3.24
CA GLN A 199 -11.06 28.65 -3.47
C GLN A 199 -9.85 29.59 -3.42
N LEU A 200 -9.84 30.60 -4.29
CA LEU A 200 -8.95 31.74 -4.18
C LEU A 200 -9.80 33.02 -4.10
N GLN A 201 -9.77 33.67 -2.95
CA GLN A 201 -10.39 34.99 -2.79
C GLN A 201 -9.47 36.04 -3.40
N VAL A 202 -9.90 36.64 -4.51
CA VAL A 202 -9.11 37.57 -5.33
C VAL A 202 -8.91 38.89 -4.57
N GLU A 203 -7.65 39.32 -4.46
CA GLU A 203 -7.27 40.62 -3.91
C GLU A 203 -6.65 41.54 -4.97
N GLU A 204 -5.86 40.98 -5.90
CA GLU A 204 -5.19 41.73 -6.96
C GLU A 204 -5.03 40.86 -8.23
N ILE A 205 -5.30 41.43 -9.41
CA ILE A 205 -5.03 40.79 -10.70
C ILE A 205 -3.82 41.51 -11.34
N ARG A 206 -2.71 40.79 -11.49
CA ARG A 206 -1.50 41.29 -12.15
C ARG A 206 -1.50 40.91 -13.62
N LYS A 207 -1.32 41.93 -14.45
CA LYS A 207 -1.25 41.83 -15.91
C LYS A 207 0.20 41.60 -16.33
N PHE A 208 0.41 40.75 -17.32
CA PHE A 208 1.62 40.80 -18.13
C PHE A 208 1.30 41.67 -19.36
N TYR A 209 2.09 42.73 -19.56
CA TYR A 209 2.05 43.55 -20.77
C TYR A 209 2.69 42.81 -21.94
#